data_AF-A0A2I2Z409-F1
#
_entry.id   AF-A0A2I2Z409-F1
#
_cell.length_a   1.000
_cell.length_b   1.000
_cell.length_c   1.000
_cell.angle_alpha   90.00
_cell.angle_beta   90.00
_cell.angle_gamma   90.00
#
_symmetry.space_group_name_H-M   'P 1'
#
loop_
_entity.id
_entity.type
_entity.pdbx_description
1 polymer ?
#
loop_
_entity_poly.entity_id
_entity_poly.type
_entity_poly.pdbx_seq_one_letter_code
_entity_poly.pdbx_strand_id
1 'polypeptide(L)'
;MQMTRLHSLNAFLLPIKTVGVQGDCRSYSYVCGISSKDEPDWESLIFLARLIPRMCHNVNRVICIFGPPVKEPPTDVTPTFLTTGVLSTLRQADFEAHNIPRESGYAGKISQMPVILTPLHFDRDPLQKQPSCQRSVVIRTFITSDSMTGIPATPGNEIPVEVVLKMVTEIKKIPGISRIMYDLTSKPPGTTEWQ
;
A
#
# COMPACT_ATOMS: atom_id res chain seq x y z
N MET A 1 1.83 -13.76 -19.78
CA MET A 1 2.85 -12.81 -20.31
C MET A 1 2.26 -11.67 -21.15
N GLN A 2 0.94 -11.55 -21.35
CA GLN A 2 0.34 -10.44 -22.12
C GLN A 2 0.25 -9.13 -21.31
N MET A 3 0.11 -9.22 -19.98
CA MET A 3 -0.06 -8.06 -19.08
C MET A 3 1.14 -7.09 -19.08
N THR A 4 2.37 -7.59 -19.02
CA THR A 4 3.61 -6.78 -19.04
C THR A 4 3.89 -6.18 -20.41
N ARG A 5 3.17 -6.63 -21.45
CA ARG A 5 3.23 -6.05 -22.80
C ARG A 5 2.26 -4.89 -22.97
N LEU A 6 1.17 -4.89 -22.21
CA LEU A 6 0.12 -3.87 -22.26
C LEU A 6 0.43 -2.68 -21.33
N HIS A 7 1.06 -2.93 -20.19
CA HIS A 7 1.35 -1.90 -19.19
C HIS A 7 2.84 -1.85 -18.86
N SER A 8 3.40 -0.63 -18.83
CA SER A 8 4.76 -0.41 -18.35
C SER A 8 4.75 -0.38 -16.82
N LEU A 9 5.08 -1.53 -16.21
CA LEU A 9 5.10 -1.74 -14.76
C LEU A 9 6.53 -1.88 -14.24
N ASN A 10 6.79 -1.26 -13.09
CA ASN A 10 8.00 -1.47 -12.30
C ASN A 10 7.62 -2.19 -11.01
N ALA A 11 8.35 -3.24 -10.65
CA ALA A 11 8.20 -3.96 -9.39
C ALA A 11 9.56 -4.03 -8.67
N PHE A 12 9.58 -3.73 -7.37
CA PHE A 12 10.81 -3.67 -6.57
C PHE A 12 10.52 -3.89 -5.09
N LEU A 13 11.53 -4.34 -4.34
CA LEU A 13 11.43 -4.46 -2.89
C LEU A 13 11.55 -3.10 -2.22
N LEU A 14 10.75 -2.90 -1.17
CA LEU A 14 10.87 -1.75 -0.27
C LEU A 14 11.70 -2.14 0.96
N PRO A 15 12.55 -1.23 1.49
CA PRO A 15 13.46 -1.51 2.60
C PRO A 15 12.74 -1.53 3.97
N ILE A 16 11.58 -2.18 4.04
CA ILE A 16 10.75 -2.33 5.24
C ILE A 16 10.25 -3.76 5.38
N LYS A 17 9.92 -4.16 6.62
CA LYS A 17 9.33 -5.46 6.93
C LYS A 17 7.88 -5.31 7.37
N THR A 18 7.07 -6.30 7.03
CA THR A 18 5.67 -6.43 7.45
C THR A 18 5.41 -7.84 7.96
N VAL A 19 4.49 -7.97 8.92
CA VAL A 19 3.98 -9.27 9.33
C VAL A 19 3.19 -9.92 8.19
N GLY A 20 3.34 -11.23 8.07
CA GLY A 20 2.59 -12.11 7.19
C GLY A 20 2.32 -13.45 7.89
N VAL A 21 1.49 -14.28 7.27
CA VAL A 21 1.22 -15.66 7.71
C VAL A 21 1.44 -16.60 6.55
N GLN A 22 2.35 -17.56 6.72
CA GLN A 22 2.69 -18.56 5.71
C GLN A 22 2.65 -19.94 6.37
N GLY A 23 1.68 -20.77 5.95
CA GLY A 23 1.34 -21.98 6.70
C GLY A 23 0.86 -21.63 8.10
N ASP A 24 1.43 -22.28 9.12
CA ASP A 24 1.01 -22.12 10.52
C ASP A 24 1.82 -21.05 11.28
N CYS A 25 2.80 -20.42 10.62
CA CYS A 25 3.74 -19.52 11.26
C CYS A 25 3.56 -18.07 10.81
N ARG A 26 3.76 -17.14 11.76
CA ARG A 26 3.96 -15.73 11.45
C ARG A 26 5.37 -15.49 10.90
N SER A 27 5.50 -14.61 9.93
CA SER A 27 6.79 -14.18 9.36
C SER A 27 6.87 -12.65 9.30
N TYR A 28 8.07 -12.09 9.40
CA TYR A 28 8.34 -10.67 9.14
C TYR A 28 9.29 -10.55 7.96
N SER A 29 8.76 -10.17 6.80
CA SER A 29 9.51 -10.14 5.53
C SER A 29 9.14 -8.93 4.66
N TYR A 30 9.74 -8.86 3.47
CA TYR A 30 9.68 -7.68 2.60
C TYR A 30 8.29 -7.36 2.05
N VAL A 31 8.15 -6.10 1.65
CA VAL A 31 7.05 -5.58 0.84
C VAL A 31 7.55 -5.36 -0.58
N CYS A 32 6.79 -5.81 -1.58
CA CYS A 32 7.02 -5.49 -2.99
C CYS A 32 6.12 -4.32 -3.40
N GLY A 33 6.71 -3.24 -3.90
CA GLY A 33 6.00 -2.11 -4.48
C GLY A 33 5.88 -2.26 -5.99
N ILE A 34 4.69 -1.95 -6.53
CA ILE A 34 4.42 -1.87 -7.96
C ILE A 34 4.01 -0.44 -8.31
N SER A 35 4.62 0.13 -9.36
CA SER A 35 4.19 1.41 -9.95
C SER A 35 4.00 1.26 -11.45
N SER A 36 3.03 1.96 -12.02
CA SER A 36 2.74 1.96 -13.45
C SER A 36 2.97 3.33 -14.08
N LYS A 37 3.22 3.36 -15.39
CA LYS A 37 3.20 4.59 -16.20
C LYS A 37 1.78 5.05 -16.50
N ASP A 38 0.91 4.09 -16.76
CA ASP A 38 -0.47 4.30 -17.16
C ASP A 38 -1.40 4.07 -15.95
N GLU A 39 -2.70 4.27 -16.14
CA GLU A 39 -3.69 4.00 -15.10
C GLU A 39 -3.62 2.53 -14.62
N PRO A 40 -3.79 2.29 -13.32
CA PRO A 40 -3.66 0.95 -12.75
C PRO A 40 -4.80 0.04 -13.21
N ASP A 41 -4.45 -1.02 -13.95
CA ASP A 41 -5.35 -2.16 -14.16
C ASP A 41 -5.40 -3.02 -12.88
N TRP A 42 -6.47 -2.86 -12.11
CA TRP A 42 -6.63 -3.48 -10.80
C TRP A 42 -6.66 -5.00 -10.82
N GLU A 43 -7.28 -5.62 -11.84
CA GLU A 43 -7.32 -7.09 -11.94
C GLU A 43 -5.92 -7.65 -12.18
N SER A 44 -5.17 -7.01 -13.07
CA SER A 44 -3.76 -7.31 -13.34
C SER A 44 -2.90 -7.17 -12.08
N LEU A 45 -3.07 -6.09 -11.33
CA LEU A 45 -2.32 -5.83 -10.10
C LEU A 45 -2.65 -6.86 -8.99
N ILE A 46 -3.93 -7.23 -8.83
CA ILE A 46 -4.35 -8.28 -7.89
C ILE A 46 -3.78 -9.65 -8.31
N PHE A 47 -3.74 -9.95 -9.60
CA PHE A 47 -3.08 -11.17 -10.09
C PHE A 47 -1.60 -11.18 -9.72
N LEU A 48 -0.87 -10.08 -9.94
CA LEU A 48 0.54 -9.95 -9.55
C LEU A 48 0.72 -10.06 -8.03
N ALA A 49 -0.18 -9.49 -7.25
CA ALA A 49 -0.16 -9.57 -5.79
C ALA A 49 -0.31 -10.99 -5.25
N ARG A 50 -0.99 -11.87 -6.01
CA ARG A 50 -1.05 -13.31 -5.70
C ARG A 50 0.14 -14.08 -6.25
N LEU A 51 0.70 -13.67 -7.39
CA LEU A 51 1.78 -14.38 -8.06
C LEU A 51 3.14 -14.16 -7.38
N ILE A 52 3.49 -12.92 -7.05
CA ILE A 52 4.80 -12.56 -6.51
C ILE A 52 5.11 -13.32 -5.21
N PRO A 53 4.23 -13.36 -4.19
CA PRO A 53 4.51 -14.11 -2.97
C PRO A 53 4.57 -15.62 -3.17
N ARG A 54 3.94 -16.16 -4.23
CA ARG A 54 4.07 -17.58 -4.60
C ARG A 54 5.42 -17.91 -5.23
N MET A 55 6.04 -16.96 -5.90
CA MET A 55 7.37 -17.12 -6.49
C MET A 55 8.49 -16.76 -5.49
N CYS A 56 8.21 -15.81 -4.61
CA CYS A 56 9.17 -15.21 -3.69
C CYS A 56 8.60 -15.27 -2.27
N HIS A 57 8.83 -16.38 -1.55
CA HIS A 57 8.34 -16.57 -0.18
C HIS A 57 8.93 -15.56 0.83
N ASN A 58 10.01 -14.86 0.46
CA ASN A 58 10.55 -13.73 1.22
C ASN A 58 9.76 -12.41 1.01
N VAL A 59 8.65 -12.41 0.29
CA VAL A 59 7.75 -11.27 0.12
C VAL A 59 6.42 -11.57 0.79
N ASN A 60 6.08 -10.77 1.81
CA ASN A 60 4.83 -10.95 2.56
C ASN A 60 3.67 -10.14 1.95
N ARG A 61 3.97 -9.01 1.31
CA ARG A 61 2.95 -8.11 0.75
C ARG A 61 3.35 -7.55 -0.60
N VAL A 62 2.34 -7.24 -1.39
CA VAL A 62 2.44 -6.52 -2.66
C VAL A 62 1.51 -5.31 -2.61
N ILE A 63 2.03 -4.14 -2.96
CA ILE A 63 1.27 -2.88 -2.92
C ILE A 63 1.35 -2.16 -4.26
N CYS A 64 0.29 -1.43 -4.61
CA CYS A 64 0.32 -0.45 -5.70
C CYS A 64 0.76 0.91 -5.14
N ILE A 65 1.70 1.59 -5.79
CA ILE A 65 2.18 2.93 -5.42
C ILE A 65 1.57 3.94 -6.40
N PHE A 66 0.75 4.86 -5.90
CA PHE A 66 0.07 5.86 -6.74
C PHE A 66 1.02 6.97 -7.21
N GLY A 67 0.73 7.52 -8.40
CA GLY A 67 1.46 8.62 -9.04
C GLY A 67 2.39 8.14 -10.15
N PRO A 68 3.33 9.00 -10.64
CA PRO A 68 4.24 8.65 -11.73
C PRO A 68 5.11 7.42 -11.41
N PRO A 69 5.64 6.71 -12.43
CA PRO A 69 6.54 5.58 -12.26
C PRO A 69 7.68 5.87 -11.29
N VAL A 70 7.89 4.96 -10.34
CA VAL A 70 9.05 5.01 -9.46
C VAL A 70 10.23 4.46 -10.25
N LYS A 71 11.10 5.38 -10.68
CA LYS A 71 12.33 5.03 -11.44
C LYS A 71 13.41 4.51 -10.51
N GLU A 72 13.62 5.20 -9.39
CA GLU A 72 14.66 4.92 -8.41
C GLU A 72 13.98 4.63 -7.05
N PRO A 73 13.81 3.35 -6.69
CA PRO A 73 13.18 3.00 -5.42
C PRO A 73 14.08 3.39 -4.24
N PRO A 74 13.52 3.88 -3.12
CA PRO A 74 14.31 4.27 -1.96
C PRO A 74 15.03 3.06 -1.37
N THR A 75 16.32 3.22 -1.08
CA THR A 75 17.17 2.20 -0.43
C THR A 75 17.44 2.52 1.04
N ASP A 76 17.05 3.70 1.49
CA ASP A 76 17.08 4.18 2.87
C ASP A 76 15.66 4.44 3.40
N VAL A 77 15.56 4.64 4.71
CA VAL A 77 14.29 4.90 5.40
C VAL A 77 14.35 6.20 6.18
N THR A 78 13.23 6.90 6.27
CA THR A 78 13.06 8.03 7.19
C THR A 78 12.99 7.49 8.62
N PRO A 79 13.91 7.85 9.54
CA PRO A 79 13.82 7.40 10.92
C PRO A 79 12.45 7.72 11.52
N THR A 80 11.73 6.68 11.95
CA THR A 80 10.33 6.80 12.35
C THR A 80 10.08 5.99 13.61
N PHE A 81 9.62 6.70 14.64
CA PHE A 81 9.26 6.15 15.95
C PHE A 81 7.89 6.67 16.35
N LEU A 82 7.32 6.08 17.41
CA LEU A 82 6.03 6.47 17.98
C LEU A 82 6.12 7.81 18.74
N THR A 83 6.46 8.87 18.01
CA THR A 83 6.49 10.25 18.51
C THR A 83 5.14 10.92 18.25
N THR A 84 4.82 11.94 19.05
CA THR A 84 3.56 12.67 18.95
C THR A 84 3.31 13.25 17.55
N GLY A 85 4.36 13.78 16.89
CA GLY A 85 4.26 14.28 15.52
C GLY A 85 3.90 13.19 14.50
N VAL A 86 4.59 12.04 14.55
CA VAL A 86 4.33 10.89 13.66
C VAL A 86 2.91 10.36 13.88
N LEU A 87 2.48 10.22 15.14
CA LEU A 87 1.13 9.78 15.48
C LEU A 87 0.07 10.79 15.02
N SER A 88 0.35 12.10 15.14
CA SER A 88 -0.56 13.14 14.65
C SER A 88 -0.74 13.07 13.13
N THR A 89 0.35 12.88 12.38
CA THR A 89 0.29 12.70 10.92
C THR A 89 -0.54 11.47 10.54
N LEU A 90 -0.31 10.33 11.19
CA LEU A 90 -1.07 9.11 10.92
C LEU A 90 -2.54 9.27 11.29
N ARG A 91 -2.87 9.89 12.44
CA ARG A 91 -4.26 10.18 12.84
C ARG A 91 -5.00 11.03 11.82
N GLN A 92 -4.32 12.03 11.23
CA GLN A 92 -4.93 12.84 10.19
C GLN A 92 -5.15 12.02 8.91
N ALA A 93 -4.16 11.24 8.48
CA ALA A 93 -4.30 10.37 7.30
C ALA A 93 -5.42 9.34 7.47
N ASP A 94 -5.51 8.73 8.65
CA ASP A 94 -6.55 7.78 9.02
C ASP A 94 -7.95 8.41 9.02
N PHE A 95 -8.07 9.63 9.57
CA PHE A 95 -9.32 10.38 9.58
C PHE A 95 -9.82 10.64 8.16
N GLU A 96 -8.98 11.17 7.27
CA GLU A 96 -9.35 11.46 5.88
C GLU A 96 -9.72 10.17 5.13
N ALA A 97 -8.91 9.12 5.29
CA ALA A 97 -9.17 7.83 4.65
C ALA A 97 -10.51 7.23 5.07
N HIS A 98 -10.88 7.30 6.36
CA HIS A 98 -12.15 6.75 6.84
C HIS A 98 -13.36 7.64 6.57
N ASN A 99 -13.17 8.96 6.51
CA ASN A 99 -14.28 9.88 6.28
C ASN A 99 -14.83 9.74 4.85
N ILE A 100 -13.96 9.53 3.87
CA ILE A 100 -14.33 9.48 2.45
C ILE A 100 -15.28 8.31 2.09
N PRO A 101 -15.00 7.03 2.45
CA PRO A 101 -15.92 5.92 2.26
C PRO A 101 -17.20 6.01 3.10
N ARG A 102 -17.14 6.70 4.25
CA ARG A 102 -18.31 6.93 5.11
C ARG A 102 -19.30 7.87 4.43
N GLU A 103 -18.82 9.00 3.91
CA GLU A 103 -19.64 9.99 3.20
C GLU A 103 -20.17 9.45 1.86
N SER A 104 -19.42 8.57 1.18
CA SER A 104 -19.85 7.97 -0.08
C SER A 104 -20.74 6.72 0.08
N GLY A 105 -20.99 6.27 1.31
CA GLY A 105 -21.87 5.12 1.59
C GLY A 105 -21.23 3.74 1.38
N TYR A 106 -19.92 3.65 1.19
CA TYR A 106 -19.19 2.40 0.95
C TYR A 106 -18.49 1.83 2.20
N ALA A 107 -18.53 2.52 3.33
CA ALA A 107 -17.92 2.04 4.58
C ALA A 107 -18.40 0.64 4.99
N GLY A 108 -19.68 0.31 4.77
CA GLY A 108 -20.24 -1.01 5.11
C GLY A 108 -19.83 -2.15 4.16
N LYS A 109 -19.15 -1.86 3.04
CA LYS A 109 -18.64 -2.87 2.09
C LYS A 109 -17.28 -3.42 2.48
N ILE A 110 -16.57 -2.74 3.39
CA ILE A 110 -15.23 -3.10 3.84
C ILE A 110 -15.32 -3.52 5.31
N SER A 111 -14.81 -4.70 5.66
CA SER A 111 -14.83 -5.19 7.04
C SER A 111 -13.92 -4.36 7.95
N GLN A 112 -12.73 -4.02 7.46
CA GLN A 112 -11.77 -3.16 8.18
C GLN A 112 -10.86 -2.43 7.18
N MET A 113 -10.42 -1.22 7.52
CA MET A 113 -9.49 -0.47 6.69
C MET A 113 -8.29 0.11 7.46
N PRO A 114 -7.30 -0.70 7.86
CA PRO A 114 -6.05 -0.18 8.40
C PRO A 114 -5.40 0.87 7.48
N VAL A 115 -4.98 1.98 8.08
CA VAL A 115 -4.17 3.02 7.43
C VAL A 115 -2.80 3.01 8.09
N ILE A 116 -1.75 2.87 7.28
CA ILE A 116 -0.39 2.62 7.80
C ILE A 116 0.55 3.71 7.32
N LEU A 117 1.31 4.31 8.24
CA LEU A 117 2.39 5.23 7.91
C LEU A 117 3.72 4.48 7.80
N THR A 118 4.35 4.57 6.64
CA THR A 118 5.62 3.89 6.32
C THR A 118 6.77 4.90 6.26
N PRO A 119 7.99 4.49 6.66
CA PRO A 119 9.18 5.36 6.69
C PRO A 119 9.82 5.54 5.30
N LEU A 120 9.02 5.73 4.24
CA LEU A 120 9.49 5.74 2.86
C LEU A 120 9.35 7.13 2.22
N HIS A 121 10.45 7.63 1.67
CA HIS A 121 10.52 8.89 0.93
C HIS A 121 10.94 8.62 -0.53
N PHE A 122 9.97 8.70 -1.43
CA PHE A 122 10.14 8.54 -2.87
C PHE A 122 10.49 9.86 -3.56
N ASP A 123 10.80 9.79 -4.85
CA ASP A 123 10.95 10.94 -5.77
C ASP A 123 12.09 11.91 -5.45
N ARG A 124 13.08 11.44 -4.69
CA ARG A 124 14.34 12.17 -4.50
C ARG A 124 15.24 11.99 -5.71
N ASP A 125 15.92 13.06 -6.10
CA ASP A 125 17.01 12.97 -7.08
C ASP A 125 18.21 12.25 -6.43
N PRO A 126 18.59 11.05 -6.89
CA PRO A 126 19.68 10.29 -6.30
C PRO A 126 21.03 11.03 -6.41
N LEU A 127 21.18 11.92 -7.39
CA LEU A 127 22.41 12.70 -7.58
C LEU A 127 22.59 13.78 -6.51
N GLN A 128 21.48 14.25 -5.92
CA GLN A 128 21.48 15.32 -4.92
C GLN A 128 21.68 14.83 -3.48
N LYS A 129 21.74 13.51 -3.25
CA LYS A 129 21.95 12.89 -1.92
C LYS A 129 21.03 13.46 -0.83
N GLN A 130 19.78 13.77 -1.17
CA GLN A 130 18.81 14.33 -0.22
C GLN A 130 18.46 13.29 0.86
N PRO A 131 18.47 13.65 2.15
CA PRO A 131 18.13 12.73 3.22
C PRO A 131 16.65 12.34 3.19
N SER A 132 16.34 11.11 3.62
CA SER A 132 14.98 10.64 3.78
C SER A 132 14.31 11.34 4.97
N CYS A 133 13.30 12.19 4.72
CA CYS A 133 12.61 12.97 5.75
C CYS A 133 11.08 12.88 5.67
N GLN A 134 10.52 12.42 4.55
CA GLN A 134 9.07 12.22 4.38
C GLN A 134 8.67 10.76 4.62
N ARG A 135 7.36 10.53 4.74
CA ARG A 135 6.76 9.21 4.97
C ARG A 135 5.70 8.93 3.92
N SER A 136 5.32 7.68 3.73
CA SER A 136 4.29 7.31 2.76
C SER A 136 3.15 6.55 3.44
N VAL A 137 1.93 6.69 2.94
CA VAL A 137 0.73 6.10 3.57
C VAL A 137 0.27 4.90 2.76
N VAL A 138 -0.08 3.81 3.44
CA VAL A 138 -0.75 2.65 2.84
C VAL A 138 -2.22 2.66 3.27
N ILE A 139 -3.11 2.53 2.28
CA ILE A 139 -4.52 2.22 2.47
C ILE A 139 -4.65 0.71 2.34
N ARG A 140 -5.08 0.04 3.41
CA ARG A 140 -5.32 -1.40 3.41
C ARG A 140 -6.79 -1.65 3.63
N THR A 141 -7.54 -1.84 2.55
CA THR A 141 -8.93 -2.32 2.63
C THR A 141 -8.93 -3.82 2.91
N PHE A 142 -9.82 -4.33 3.75
CA PHE A 142 -9.96 -5.76 4.00
C PHE A 142 -11.41 -6.20 4.06
N ILE A 143 -11.72 -7.28 3.35
CA ILE A 143 -13.02 -7.93 3.33
C ILE A 143 -12.83 -9.36 3.83
N THR A 144 -13.57 -9.72 4.86
CA THR A 144 -13.51 -11.02 5.51
C THR A 144 -14.84 -11.35 6.20
N SER A 145 -15.16 -12.64 6.28
CA SER A 145 -16.28 -13.18 7.06
C SER A 145 -15.89 -13.66 8.45
N ASP A 146 -14.64 -14.10 8.65
CA ASP A 146 -14.18 -14.80 9.85
C ASP A 146 -12.83 -14.32 10.39
N SER A 147 -12.23 -13.31 9.76
CA SER A 147 -10.87 -12.79 10.01
C SER A 147 -9.73 -13.80 9.86
N MET A 148 -9.99 -15.06 9.46
CA MET A 148 -8.97 -16.09 9.23
C MET A 148 -8.43 -15.98 7.81
N THR A 149 -9.31 -15.72 6.84
CA THR A 149 -8.96 -15.41 5.46
C THR A 149 -9.58 -14.10 5.02
N GLY A 150 -9.07 -13.49 3.97
CA GLY A 150 -9.73 -12.32 3.40
C GLY A 150 -8.97 -11.71 2.24
N ILE A 151 -9.64 -10.79 1.56
CA ILE A 151 -9.15 -10.15 0.35
C ILE A 151 -9.11 -8.64 0.53
N PRO A 152 -8.24 -7.92 -0.19
CA PRO A 152 -8.42 -6.47 -0.34
C PRO A 152 -9.69 -6.18 -1.14
N ALA A 153 -10.30 -5.02 -0.92
CA ALA A 153 -11.30 -4.51 -1.85
C ALA A 153 -10.60 -4.14 -3.16
N THR A 154 -11.10 -4.61 -4.28
CA THR A 154 -10.57 -4.25 -5.60
C THR A 154 -11.23 -2.95 -6.04
N PRO A 155 -10.46 -1.86 -6.28
CA PRO A 155 -11.06 -0.63 -6.78
C PRO A 155 -11.74 -0.86 -8.13
N GLY A 156 -12.98 -0.39 -8.27
CA GLY A 156 -13.85 -0.66 -9.42
C GLY A 156 -14.75 -1.88 -9.25
N ASN A 157 -14.59 -2.64 -8.16
CA ASN A 157 -15.47 -3.75 -7.79
C ASN A 157 -16.15 -3.46 -6.45
N GLU A 158 -15.58 -3.88 -5.32
CA GLU A 158 -16.23 -3.71 -4.01
C GLU A 158 -16.23 -2.26 -3.50
N ILE A 159 -15.30 -1.43 -4.01
CA ILE A 159 -15.22 0.01 -3.75
C ILE A 159 -14.99 0.76 -5.07
N PRO A 160 -15.69 1.89 -5.35
CA PRO A 160 -15.47 2.64 -6.57
C PRO A 160 -14.04 3.20 -6.65
N VAL A 161 -13.47 3.21 -7.87
CA VAL A 161 -12.13 3.76 -8.13
C VAL A 161 -12.04 5.22 -7.67
N GLU A 162 -13.09 6.00 -7.94
CA GLU A 162 -13.18 7.43 -7.56
C GLU A 162 -13.05 7.65 -6.04
N VAL A 163 -13.61 6.77 -5.21
CA VAL A 163 -13.52 6.87 -3.74
C VAL A 163 -12.07 6.66 -3.30
N VAL A 164 -11.38 5.69 -3.90
CA VAL A 164 -9.97 5.42 -3.64
C VAL A 164 -9.08 6.58 -4.11
N LEU A 165 -9.31 7.11 -5.31
CA LEU A 165 -8.56 8.26 -5.83
C LEU A 165 -8.80 9.53 -5.02
N LYS A 166 -10.01 9.72 -4.46
CA LYS A 166 -10.29 10.81 -3.54
C LYS A 166 -9.48 10.66 -2.24
N MET A 167 -9.39 9.46 -1.65
CA MET A 167 -8.52 9.20 -0.51
C MET A 167 -7.05 9.53 -0.82
N VAL A 168 -6.56 9.08 -1.97
CA VAL A 168 -5.19 9.39 -2.43
C VAL A 168 -4.98 10.91 -2.51
N THR A 169 -5.93 11.63 -3.08
CA THR A 169 -5.84 13.09 -3.27
C THR A 169 -5.82 13.84 -1.94
N GLU A 170 -6.71 13.52 -1.00
CA GLU A 170 -6.79 14.22 0.28
C GLU A 170 -5.61 13.90 1.21
N ILE A 171 -5.24 12.62 1.35
CA ILE A 171 -4.12 12.22 2.20
C ILE A 171 -2.80 12.79 1.68
N LYS A 172 -2.63 12.92 0.36
CA LYS A 172 -1.41 13.47 -0.24
C LYS A 172 -1.18 14.95 0.08
N LYS A 173 -2.21 15.71 0.47
CA LYS A 173 -2.09 17.11 0.91
C LYS A 173 -1.48 17.25 2.30
N ILE A 174 -1.47 16.18 3.10
CA ILE A 174 -0.95 16.20 4.47
C ILE A 174 0.56 16.48 4.45
N PRO A 175 1.07 17.45 5.23
CA PRO A 175 2.48 17.76 5.28
C PRO A 175 3.34 16.55 5.63
N GLY A 176 4.42 16.33 4.86
CA GLY A 176 5.36 15.24 5.08
C GLY A 176 4.97 13.90 4.44
N ILE A 177 3.89 13.84 3.65
CA ILE A 177 3.50 12.64 2.89
C ILE A 177 4.12 12.62 1.47
N SER A 178 4.93 11.60 1.21
CA SER A 178 5.66 11.35 -0.04
C SER A 178 4.84 10.58 -1.08
N ARG A 179 4.32 9.39 -0.77
CA ARG A 179 3.45 8.64 -1.68
C ARG A 179 2.28 8.02 -0.92
N ILE A 180 1.21 7.74 -1.67
CA ILE A 180 0.09 6.93 -1.20
C ILE A 180 0.19 5.58 -1.88
N MET A 181 -0.16 4.53 -1.15
CA MET A 181 -0.05 3.15 -1.58
C MET A 181 -1.33 2.39 -1.25
N TYR A 182 -1.64 1.36 -2.02
CA TYR A 182 -2.81 0.50 -1.83
C TYR A 182 -2.35 -0.94 -1.62
N ASP A 183 -2.73 -1.57 -0.52
CA ASP A 183 -2.38 -2.97 -0.26
C ASP A 183 -3.25 -3.92 -1.08
N LEU A 184 -2.61 -4.75 -1.90
CA LEU A 184 -3.24 -5.71 -2.80
C LEU A 184 -3.20 -7.14 -2.25
N THR A 185 -2.68 -7.31 -1.04
CA THR A 185 -2.36 -8.62 -0.49
C THR A 185 -3.56 -9.25 0.21
N SER A 186 -3.91 -10.47 -0.19
CA SER A 186 -4.88 -11.30 0.53
C SER A 186 -4.26 -11.91 1.80
N LYS A 187 -5.10 -12.36 2.72
CA LYS A 187 -4.69 -13.20 3.86
C LYS A 187 -5.08 -14.65 3.57
N PRO A 188 -4.12 -15.60 3.49
CA PRO A 188 -2.66 -15.44 3.39
C PRO A 188 -2.19 -14.91 2.02
N PRO A 189 -0.93 -14.44 1.85
CA PRO A 189 0.18 -14.44 2.81
C PRO A 189 0.26 -13.21 3.72
N GLY A 190 -0.52 -12.16 3.42
CA GLY A 190 -0.63 -11.00 4.30
C GLY A 190 -1.47 -11.31 5.53
N THR A 191 -1.65 -10.31 6.39
CA THR A 191 -2.67 -10.32 7.45
C THR A 191 -3.51 -9.03 7.40
N THR A 192 -4.45 -8.82 8.32
CA THR A 192 -5.20 -7.56 8.40
C THR A 192 -4.27 -6.39 8.68
N GLU A 193 -3.50 -6.47 9.77
CA GLU A 193 -2.55 -5.44 10.17
C GLU A 193 -1.17 -5.62 9.53
N TRP A 194 -0.35 -4.57 9.53
CA TRP A 194 1.03 -4.65 9.02
C TRP A 194 2.07 -5.07 10.07
N GLN A 195 1.74 -5.05 11.35
CA GLN A 195 2.63 -5.45 12.45
C GLN A 195 1.89 -6.22 13.55
#